data_AF-X1MQB0-F1
#
_entry.id   AF-X1MQB0-F1
#
_cell.length_a   1.000
_cell.length_b   1.000
_cell.length_c   1.000
_cell.angle_alpha   90.00
_cell.angle_beta   90.00
_cell.angle_gamma   90.00
#
_symmetry.space_group_name_H-M   'P 1'
#
loop_
_entity.id
_entity.type
_entity.pdbx_description
1 polymer ?
#
loop_
_entity_poly.entity_id
_entity_poly.type
_entity_poly.pdbx_seq_one_letter_code
_entity_poly.pdbx_strand_id
1 'polypeptide(L)'
;GLQGNFPVTEASLERQTGIIDRAFFRDAFSPLEGLTGDRRTTLEIRERVRQTWHKIGRPVARFWYELMTDLIERSILLLIRNGVAVAPPPELEGRNFNLDFISPFALELKSQQSRAFREWVGFVAEMEAVFPGAIDNVDSDDAIMRTGRTLGVNVEDMASEEQKDEKREARALQAQQQLELQAAQTAGQAYGQTTGAPEEGSPAAAVMEAV
;
A
#
# COMPACT_ATOMS: atom_id res chain seq x y z
N GLY A 1 -62.95 -6.55 -33.11
CA GLY A 1 -61.54 -6.91 -32.94
C GLY A 1 -60.82 -5.74 -32.29
N LEU A 2 -60.60 -5.82 -30.99
CA LEU A 2 -59.81 -4.85 -30.24
C LEU A 2 -58.52 -5.56 -29.86
N GLN A 3 -57.53 -5.54 -30.76
CA GLN A 3 -56.15 -5.79 -30.36
C GLN A 3 -55.70 -4.53 -29.60
N GLY A 4 -55.98 -4.53 -28.30
CA GLY A 4 -55.47 -3.52 -27.37
C GLY A 4 -53.97 -3.76 -27.14
N ASN A 5 -53.15 -3.38 -28.12
CA ASN A 5 -51.71 -3.25 -27.89
C ASN A 5 -51.50 -1.95 -27.10
N PHE A 6 -51.51 -2.05 -25.77
CA PHE A 6 -51.29 -0.90 -24.90
C PHE A 6 -49.80 -0.75 -24.64
N PRO A 7 -49.13 0.31 -25.11
CA PRO A 7 -47.71 0.55 -24.81
C PRO A 7 -47.42 0.65 -23.30
N VAL A 8 -48.47 0.87 -22.49
CA VAL A 8 -48.40 0.92 -21.02
C VAL A 8 -48.04 -0.45 -20.40
N THR A 9 -48.48 -1.57 -20.98
CA THR A 9 -48.15 -2.91 -20.46
C THR A 9 -46.72 -3.29 -20.78
N GLU A 10 -46.25 -3.00 -21.99
CA GLU A 10 -44.85 -3.21 -22.41
C GLU A 10 -43.90 -2.34 -21.57
N ALA A 11 -44.19 -1.04 -21.43
CA ALA A 11 -43.41 -0.14 -20.58
C ALA A 11 -43.41 -0.55 -19.10
N SER A 12 -44.48 -1.18 -18.61
CA SER A 12 -44.54 -1.71 -17.24
C SER A 12 -43.71 -2.97 -17.08
N LEU A 13 -43.71 -3.87 -18.06
CA LEU A 13 -42.85 -5.05 -18.09
C LEU A 13 -41.37 -4.66 -18.18
N GLU A 14 -41.00 -3.74 -19.06
CA GLU A 14 -39.62 -3.22 -19.15
C GLU A 14 -39.17 -2.59 -17.82
N ARG A 15 -40.05 -1.85 -17.14
CA ARG A 15 -39.76 -1.31 -15.81
C ARG A 15 -39.51 -2.41 -14.79
N GLN A 16 -40.31 -3.47 -14.78
CA GLN A 16 -40.16 -4.60 -13.86
C GLN A 16 -38.87 -5.37 -14.12
N THR A 17 -38.59 -5.73 -15.39
CA THR A 17 -37.33 -6.37 -15.78
C THR A 17 -36.14 -5.49 -15.41
N GLY A 18 -36.22 -4.18 -15.63
CA GLY A 18 -35.17 -3.25 -15.21
C GLY A 18 -34.96 -3.16 -13.70
N ILE A 19 -36.00 -3.36 -12.88
CA ILE A 19 -35.86 -3.45 -11.41
C ILE A 19 -35.14 -4.74 -11.03
N ILE A 20 -35.53 -5.88 -11.64
CA ILE A 20 -34.91 -7.18 -11.41
C ILE A 20 -33.42 -7.14 -11.80
N ASP A 21 -33.10 -6.67 -13.00
CA ASP A 21 -31.73 -6.54 -13.49
C ASP A 21 -30.84 -5.72 -12.53
N ARG A 22 -31.37 -4.60 -12.01
CA ARG A 22 -30.66 -3.79 -11.01
C ARG A 22 -30.48 -4.52 -9.68
N ALA A 23 -31.50 -5.24 -9.21
CA ALA A 23 -31.44 -6.01 -7.97
C ALA A 23 -30.40 -7.15 -8.04
N PHE A 24 -30.23 -7.75 -9.22
CA PHE A 24 -29.22 -8.79 -9.48
C PHE A 24 -27.88 -8.26 -9.97
N PHE A 25 -27.66 -6.93 -9.90
CA PHE A 25 -26.42 -6.28 -10.31
C PHE A 25 -26.00 -6.61 -11.77
N ARG A 26 -26.95 -6.84 -12.68
CA ARG A 26 -26.67 -7.19 -14.07
C ARG A 26 -25.73 -6.17 -14.73
N ASP A 27 -25.98 -4.88 -14.53
CA ASP A 27 -25.16 -3.79 -15.07
C ASP A 27 -23.71 -3.82 -14.56
N ALA A 28 -23.46 -4.46 -13.42
CA ALA A 28 -22.12 -4.61 -12.86
C ALA A 28 -21.38 -5.84 -13.42
N PHE A 29 -22.10 -6.91 -13.77
CA PHE A 29 -21.47 -8.08 -14.39
C PHE A 29 -21.31 -7.94 -15.91
N SER A 30 -22.14 -7.11 -16.53
CA SER A 30 -22.16 -6.84 -17.96
C SER A 30 -22.07 -5.34 -18.29
N PRO A 31 -21.02 -4.62 -17.83
CA PRO A 31 -20.95 -3.16 -17.95
C PRO A 31 -20.85 -2.62 -19.38
N LEU A 32 -20.61 -3.51 -20.35
CA LEU A 32 -20.46 -3.19 -21.77
C LEU A 32 -21.64 -3.67 -22.62
N GLU A 33 -22.56 -4.45 -22.05
CA GLU A 33 -23.67 -5.07 -22.76
C GLU A 33 -24.82 -4.08 -22.98
N GLY A 34 -25.51 -4.19 -24.12
CA GLY A 34 -26.65 -3.30 -24.45
C GLY A 34 -26.28 -1.85 -24.80
N LEU A 35 -24.98 -1.52 -24.82
CA LEU A 35 -24.54 -0.19 -25.20
C LEU A 35 -24.61 0.00 -26.72
N THR A 36 -25.27 1.05 -27.17
CA THR A 36 -25.34 1.48 -28.58
C THR A 36 -24.18 2.41 -28.95
N GLY A 37 -23.66 2.32 -30.18
CA GLY A 37 -22.57 3.16 -30.71
C GLY A 37 -21.22 2.44 -30.93
N ASP A 38 -20.60 2.67 -32.09
CA ASP A 38 -19.47 1.89 -32.65
C ASP A 38 -18.07 2.42 -32.27
N ARG A 39 -17.98 3.61 -31.68
CA ARG A 39 -16.70 4.24 -31.30
C ARG A 39 -16.72 4.65 -29.84
N ARG A 40 -16.14 3.80 -28.98
CA ARG A 40 -15.90 4.14 -27.57
C ARG A 40 -14.41 4.30 -27.31
N THR A 41 -14.07 5.31 -26.51
CA THR A 41 -12.70 5.59 -26.10
C THR A 41 -12.30 4.65 -24.96
N THR A 42 -11.04 4.18 -24.95
CA THR A 42 -10.48 3.32 -23.89
C THR A 42 -10.69 3.88 -22.48
N LEU A 43 -10.73 5.21 -22.35
CA LEU A 43 -11.01 5.90 -21.08
C LEU A 43 -12.45 5.65 -20.61
N GLU A 44 -13.45 5.73 -21.48
CA GLU A 44 -14.86 5.51 -21.11
C GLU A 44 -15.09 4.08 -20.61
N ILE A 45 -14.52 3.09 -21.31
CA ILE A 45 -14.58 1.68 -20.93
C ILE A 45 -13.99 1.51 -19.53
N ARG A 46 -12.81 2.09 -19.27
CA ARG A 46 -12.13 2.02 -17.97
C ARG A 46 -12.96 2.65 -16.86
N GLU A 47 -13.55 3.82 -17.09
CA GLU A 47 -14.39 4.50 -16.09
C GLU A 47 -15.68 3.72 -15.80
N ARG A 48 -16.34 3.12 -16.81
CA ARG A 48 -17.54 2.29 -16.59
C ARG A 48 -17.24 1.03 -15.77
N VAL A 49 -16.13 0.36 -16.08
CA VAL A 49 -15.67 -0.79 -15.28
C VAL A 49 -15.34 -0.35 -13.85
N ARG A 50 -14.76 0.84 -13.66
CA ARG A 50 -14.51 1.39 -12.31
C ARG A 50 -15.81 1.69 -11.54
N GLN A 51 -16.80 2.31 -12.18
CA GLN A 51 -18.09 2.61 -11.55
C GLN A 51 -18.87 1.35 -11.17
N THR A 52 -18.72 0.30 -11.97
CA THR A 52 -19.25 -1.02 -11.69
C THR A 52 -18.74 -1.56 -10.35
N TRP A 53 -17.44 -1.48 -10.11
CA TRP A 53 -16.83 -1.86 -8.83
C TRP A 53 -17.36 -1.07 -7.64
N HIS A 54 -17.65 0.22 -7.84
CA HIS A 54 -18.25 1.05 -6.78
C HIS A 54 -19.64 0.53 -6.36
N LYS A 55 -20.43 -0.01 -7.31
CA LYS A 55 -21.78 -0.54 -7.04
C LYS A 55 -21.79 -1.87 -6.29
N ILE A 56 -20.86 -2.78 -6.63
CA ILE A 56 -20.81 -4.14 -6.04
C ILE A 56 -19.83 -4.27 -4.87
N GLY A 57 -18.96 -3.27 -4.65
CA GLY A 57 -17.87 -3.37 -3.68
C GLY A 57 -18.34 -3.66 -2.26
N ARG A 58 -19.39 -2.98 -1.78
CA ARG A 58 -19.89 -3.17 -0.41
C ARG A 58 -20.55 -4.54 -0.18
N PRO A 59 -21.48 -5.02 -1.05
CA PRO A 59 -22.01 -6.38 -0.92
C PRO A 59 -20.94 -7.47 -0.98
N VAL A 60 -19.99 -7.35 -1.91
CA VAL A 60 -18.89 -8.32 -2.07
C VAL A 60 -17.96 -8.30 -0.85
N ALA A 61 -17.59 -7.12 -0.35
CA ALA A 61 -16.79 -6.98 0.87
C ALA A 61 -17.48 -7.62 2.07
N ARG A 62 -18.80 -7.39 2.23
CA ARG A 62 -19.59 -8.00 3.30
C ARG A 62 -19.58 -9.52 3.22
N PHE A 63 -19.80 -10.09 2.03
CA PHE A 63 -19.72 -11.54 1.81
C PHE A 63 -18.32 -12.09 2.14
N TRP A 64 -17.27 -11.33 1.79
CA TRP A 64 -15.90 -11.70 2.13
C TRP A 64 -15.66 -11.72 3.63
N TYR A 65 -15.95 -10.63 4.33
CA TYR A 65 -15.64 -10.50 5.76
C TYR A 65 -16.57 -11.29 6.67
N GLU A 66 -17.86 -11.43 6.35
CA GLU A 66 -18.85 -12.09 7.20
C GLU A 66 -19.00 -13.59 6.92
N LEU A 67 -18.52 -14.10 5.77
CA LEU A 67 -18.69 -15.52 5.41
C LEU A 67 -17.38 -16.18 4.98
N MET A 68 -16.68 -15.60 4.01
CA MET A 68 -15.48 -16.26 3.44
C MET A 68 -14.34 -16.34 4.45
N THR A 69 -14.09 -15.26 5.21
CA THR A 69 -13.06 -15.26 6.26
C THR A 69 -13.29 -16.38 7.26
N ASP A 70 -14.48 -16.43 7.88
CA ASP A 70 -14.83 -17.43 8.89
C ASP A 70 -14.79 -18.87 8.33
N LEU A 71 -15.26 -19.06 7.09
CA LEU A 71 -15.26 -20.37 6.45
C LEU A 71 -13.84 -20.86 6.13
N ILE A 72 -12.96 -19.98 5.67
CA ILE A 72 -11.58 -20.32 5.34
C ILE A 72 -10.78 -20.57 6.62
N GLU A 73 -10.93 -19.72 7.64
CA GLU A 73 -10.31 -19.93 8.96
C GLU A 73 -10.71 -21.29 9.53
N ARG A 74 -12.01 -21.58 9.53
CA ARG A 74 -12.54 -22.86 9.99
C ARG A 74 -11.93 -24.04 9.21
N SER A 75 -11.80 -23.91 7.89
CA SER A 75 -11.25 -24.94 7.02
C SER A 75 -9.77 -25.20 7.30
N ILE A 76 -8.97 -24.15 7.47
CA ILE A 76 -7.54 -24.26 7.82
C ILE A 76 -7.38 -24.95 9.18
N LEU A 77 -8.13 -24.50 10.20
CA LEU A 77 -8.11 -25.12 11.53
C LEU A 77 -8.49 -26.60 11.50
N LEU A 78 -9.44 -26.99 10.65
CA LEU A 78 -9.80 -28.41 10.46
C LEU A 78 -8.66 -29.20 9.80
N LEU A 79 -7.99 -28.64 8.80
CA LEU A 79 -6.86 -29.29 8.14
C LEU A 79 -5.68 -29.47 9.09
N ILE A 80 -5.38 -28.47 9.92
CA ILE A 80 -4.34 -28.54 10.96
C ILE A 80 -4.70 -29.63 11.98
N ARG A 81 -5.94 -29.61 12.49
CA ARG A 81 -6.42 -30.59 13.48
C ARG A 81 -6.36 -32.03 12.96
N ASN A 82 -6.63 -32.23 11.68
CA ASN A 82 -6.58 -33.54 11.03
C ASN A 82 -5.18 -33.95 10.56
N GLY A 83 -4.15 -33.14 10.82
CA GLY A 83 -2.76 -33.42 10.43
C GLY A 83 -2.50 -33.36 8.92
N VAL A 84 -3.40 -32.73 8.15
CA VAL A 84 -3.25 -32.57 6.69
C VAL A 84 -2.41 -31.32 6.37
N ALA A 85 -2.62 -30.23 7.11
CA ALA A 85 -1.79 -29.04 7.04
C ALA A 85 -0.70 -29.08 8.12
N VAL A 86 0.42 -28.42 7.84
CA VAL A 86 1.53 -28.30 8.79
C VAL A 86 1.04 -27.60 10.06
N ALA A 87 1.42 -28.12 11.23
CA ALA A 87 1.12 -27.48 12.49
C ALA A 87 1.74 -26.07 12.54
N PRO A 88 1.04 -25.08 13.10
CA PRO A 88 1.59 -23.75 13.24
C PRO A 88 2.89 -23.80 14.08
N PRO A 89 3.88 -22.95 13.76
CA PRO A 89 5.09 -22.80 14.57
C PRO A 89 4.79 -22.56 16.06
N PRO A 90 5.67 -23.00 16.98
CA PRO A 90 5.48 -22.83 18.43
C PRO A 90 5.23 -21.37 18.85
N GLU A 91 5.79 -20.41 18.11
CA GLU A 91 5.64 -18.97 18.37
C GLU A 91 4.18 -18.48 18.17
N LEU A 92 3.37 -19.24 17.44
CA LEU A 92 1.96 -18.95 17.17
C LEU A 92 0.99 -19.71 18.08
N GLU A 93 1.49 -20.55 19.01
CA GLU A 93 0.62 -21.23 19.97
C GLU A 93 -0.13 -20.23 20.86
N GLY A 94 -1.46 -20.35 20.93
CA GLY A 94 -2.32 -19.48 21.73
C GLY A 94 -2.51 -18.06 21.18
N ARG A 95 -1.95 -17.74 20.00
CA ARG A 95 -2.21 -16.47 19.30
C ARG A 95 -3.30 -16.62 18.25
N ASN A 96 -4.15 -15.60 18.14
CA ASN A 96 -5.08 -15.49 17.02
C ASN A 96 -4.29 -15.09 15.77
N PHE A 97 -4.38 -15.87 14.70
CA PHE A 97 -3.84 -15.50 13.40
C PHE A 97 -4.89 -14.73 12.61
N ASN A 98 -4.47 -13.69 11.90
CA ASN A 98 -5.32 -12.98 10.96
C ASN A 98 -5.00 -13.48 9.54
N LEU A 99 -6.02 -13.81 8.76
CA LEU A 99 -5.86 -14.26 7.38
C LEU A 99 -5.89 -13.05 6.45
N ASP A 100 -4.75 -12.75 5.84
CA ASP A 100 -4.65 -11.74 4.79
C ASP A 100 -4.94 -12.38 3.42
N PHE A 101 -6.10 -12.06 2.85
CA PHE A 101 -6.44 -12.50 1.50
C PHE A 101 -5.77 -11.62 0.44
N ILE A 102 -4.85 -12.21 -0.30
CA ILE A 102 -4.24 -11.60 -1.49
C ILE A 102 -5.08 -12.01 -2.71
N SER A 103 -6.17 -11.28 -2.98
CA SER A 103 -6.95 -11.42 -4.21
C SER A 103 -6.82 -10.16 -5.08
N PRO A 104 -6.92 -10.24 -6.42
CA PRO A 104 -6.90 -9.07 -7.29
C PRO A 104 -7.94 -8.00 -6.91
N PHE A 105 -9.08 -8.41 -6.37
CA PHE A 105 -10.11 -7.49 -5.88
C PHE A 105 -9.72 -6.83 -4.55
N ALA A 106 -9.19 -7.60 -3.60
CA ALA A 106 -8.70 -7.07 -2.34
C ALA A 106 -7.56 -6.06 -2.60
N LEU A 107 -6.69 -6.39 -3.55
CA LEU A 107 -5.62 -5.52 -4.08
C LEU A 107 -6.15 -4.25 -4.73
N GLU A 108 -7.25 -4.27 -5.48
CA GLU A 108 -7.81 -3.04 -6.09
C GLU A 108 -8.44 -2.12 -5.04
N LEU A 109 -9.14 -2.66 -4.03
CA LEU A 109 -9.66 -1.87 -2.91
C LEU A 109 -8.53 -1.26 -2.07
N LYS A 110 -7.52 -2.10 -1.77
CA LYS A 110 -6.27 -1.70 -1.11
C LYS A 110 -5.53 -0.64 -1.96
N SER A 111 -5.46 -0.79 -3.28
CA SER A 111 -4.85 0.16 -4.22
C SER A 111 -5.48 1.55 -4.17
N GLN A 112 -6.80 1.67 -3.96
CA GLN A 112 -7.44 2.96 -3.74
C GLN A 112 -6.96 3.64 -2.44
N GLN A 113 -6.80 2.89 -1.35
CA GLN A 113 -6.24 3.41 -0.10
C GLN A 113 -4.77 3.83 -0.29
N SER A 114 -3.96 3.05 -1.00
CA SER A 114 -2.58 3.42 -1.35
C SER A 114 -2.51 4.69 -2.21
N ARG A 115 -3.48 4.91 -3.11
CA ARG A 115 -3.54 6.14 -3.92
C ARG A 115 -3.83 7.36 -3.05
N ALA A 116 -4.85 7.29 -2.20
CA ALA A 116 -5.19 8.37 -1.27
C ALA A 116 -4.03 8.70 -0.34
N PHE A 117 -3.31 7.69 0.16
CA PHE A 117 -2.12 7.90 0.98
C PHE A 117 -1.01 8.64 0.22
N ARG A 118 -0.72 8.26 -1.03
CA ARG A 118 0.30 8.95 -1.86
C ARG A 118 -0.07 10.40 -2.16
N GLU A 119 -1.33 10.67 -2.45
CA GLU A 119 -1.82 12.04 -2.65
C GLU A 119 -1.65 12.87 -1.38
N TRP A 120 -1.99 12.30 -0.22
CA TRP A 120 -1.81 12.97 1.08
C TRP A 120 -0.34 13.24 1.41
N VAL A 121 0.55 12.28 1.20
CA VAL A 121 2.01 12.48 1.41
C VAL A 121 2.56 13.55 0.46
N GLY A 122 2.10 13.58 -0.80
CA GLY A 122 2.44 14.64 -1.75
C GLY A 122 2.03 16.02 -1.23
N PHE A 123 0.80 16.14 -0.73
CA PHE A 123 0.31 17.37 -0.10
C PHE A 123 1.13 17.77 1.13
N VAL A 124 1.48 16.82 2.00
CA VAL A 124 2.33 17.10 3.18
C VAL A 124 3.71 17.59 2.75
N ALA A 125 4.31 17.01 1.71
CA ALA A 125 5.60 17.45 1.19
C ALA A 125 5.56 18.88 0.61
N GLU A 126 4.45 19.26 -0.05
CA GLU A 126 4.23 20.64 -0.50
C GLU A 126 4.05 21.60 0.68
N MET A 127 3.37 21.16 1.76
CA MET A 127 3.15 21.95 2.95
C MET A 127 4.40 22.14 3.80
N GLU A 128 5.38 21.25 3.77
CA GLU A 128 6.65 21.41 4.53
C GLU A 128 7.37 22.72 4.18
N ALA A 129 7.30 23.17 2.92
CA ALA A 129 7.91 24.43 2.49
C ALA A 129 7.22 25.68 3.09
N VAL A 130 5.96 25.55 3.49
CA VAL A 130 5.14 26.64 4.05
C VAL A 130 5.04 26.53 5.58
N PHE A 131 4.96 25.31 6.08
CA PHE A 131 4.84 24.93 7.49
C PHE A 131 5.91 23.87 7.81
N PRO A 132 7.12 24.29 8.24
CA PRO A 132 8.16 23.36 8.66
C PRO A 132 7.67 22.44 9.78
N GLY A 133 7.91 21.14 9.67
CA GLY A 133 7.41 20.10 10.58
C GLY A 133 6.07 19.49 10.17
N ALA A 134 5.50 19.87 9.01
CA ALA A 134 4.32 19.19 8.47
C ALA A 134 4.60 17.70 8.20
N ILE A 135 5.83 17.37 7.81
CA ILE A 135 6.27 15.99 7.55
C ILE A 135 6.24 15.09 8.79
N ASP A 136 6.32 15.66 10.01
CA ASP A 136 6.27 14.92 11.27
C ASP A 136 4.92 14.21 11.50
N ASN A 137 3.89 14.61 10.75
CA ASN A 137 2.58 13.95 10.78
C ASN A 137 2.57 12.61 10.02
N VAL A 138 3.62 12.30 9.23
CA VAL A 138 3.71 11.09 8.42
C VAL A 138 4.56 10.05 9.14
N ASP A 139 3.93 8.99 9.64
CA ASP A 139 4.65 7.78 10.06
C ASP A 139 5.16 7.03 8.83
N SER A 140 6.38 7.35 8.40
CA SER A 140 7.01 6.72 7.24
C SER A 140 7.27 5.23 7.42
N ASP A 141 7.51 4.79 8.66
CA ASP A 141 7.94 3.42 8.94
C ASP A 141 6.81 2.44 8.75
N ASP A 142 5.68 2.68 9.41
CA ASP A 142 4.53 1.82 9.24
C ASP A 142 3.85 2.07 7.89
N ALA A 143 3.83 3.32 7.40
CA ALA A 143 3.11 3.62 6.17
C ALA A 143 3.75 3.01 4.92
N ILE A 144 5.08 2.93 4.82
CA ILE A 144 5.74 2.25 3.70
C ILE A 144 5.44 0.75 3.74
N MET A 145 5.53 0.14 4.93
CA MET A 145 5.25 -1.29 5.11
C MET A 145 3.80 -1.62 4.78
N ARG A 146 2.86 -0.82 5.32
CA ARG A 146 1.44 -0.93 5.03
C ARG A 146 1.15 -0.74 3.54
N THR A 147 1.79 0.22 2.88
CA THR A 147 1.61 0.44 1.43
C THR A 147 2.14 -0.74 0.61
N GLY A 148 3.27 -1.33 0.97
CA GLY A 148 3.81 -2.53 0.33
C GLY A 148 2.86 -3.73 0.43
N ARG A 149 2.33 -4.01 1.62
CA ARG A 149 1.28 -5.04 1.84
C ARG A 149 0.02 -4.76 1.01
N THR A 150 -0.34 -3.49 0.92
CA THR A 150 -1.52 -3.01 0.17
C THR A 150 -1.32 -3.17 -1.35
N LEU A 151 -0.08 -3.11 -1.85
CA LEU A 151 0.28 -3.35 -3.24
C LEU A 151 0.57 -4.83 -3.56
N GLY A 152 0.56 -5.72 -2.54
CA GLY A 152 0.79 -7.15 -2.72
C GLY A 152 2.26 -7.55 -2.83
N VAL A 153 3.18 -6.75 -2.28
CA VAL A 153 4.59 -7.12 -2.14
C VAL A 153 4.69 -8.31 -1.18
N ASN A 154 5.49 -9.33 -1.52
CA ASN A 154 5.68 -10.49 -0.66
C ASN A 154 6.39 -10.07 0.62
N VAL A 155 6.05 -10.71 1.74
CA VAL A 155 6.66 -10.40 3.05
C VAL A 155 8.17 -10.62 3.05
N GLU A 156 8.66 -11.59 2.27
CA GLU A 156 10.09 -11.89 2.11
C GLU A 156 10.88 -10.74 1.46
N ASP A 157 10.22 -9.90 0.65
CA ASP A 157 10.83 -8.72 0.03
C ASP A 157 10.83 -7.50 0.96
N MET A 158 10.19 -7.60 2.13
CA MET A 158 10.05 -6.52 3.09
C MET A 158 11.03 -6.72 4.25
N ALA A 159 11.77 -5.66 4.61
CA ALA A 159 12.72 -5.73 5.72
C ALA A 159 12.00 -5.92 7.06
N SER A 160 12.56 -6.77 7.93
CA SER A 160 12.12 -6.89 9.33
C SER A 160 12.47 -5.66 10.16
N GLU A 161 11.89 -5.50 11.35
CA GLU A 161 12.27 -4.43 12.28
C GLU A 161 13.76 -4.47 12.62
N GLU A 162 14.29 -5.65 12.97
CA GLU A 162 15.72 -5.87 13.23
C GLU A 162 16.60 -5.41 12.05
N GLN A 163 16.24 -5.79 10.82
CA GLN A 163 16.99 -5.38 9.64
C GLN A 163 16.92 -3.87 9.36
N LYS A 164 15.83 -3.20 9.75
CA LYS A 164 15.71 -1.75 9.62
C LYS A 164 16.60 -1.05 10.64
N ASP A 165 16.63 -1.55 11.86
CA ASP A 165 17.43 -0.97 12.95
C ASP A 165 18.93 -1.15 12.70
N GLU A 166 19.38 -2.34 12.28
CA GLU A 166 20.78 -2.56 11.87
C GLU A 166 21.21 -1.61 10.74
N LYS A 167 20.36 -1.40 9.73
CA LYS A 167 20.64 -0.46 8.63
C LYS A 167 20.65 1.00 9.10
N ARG A 168 19.95 1.35 10.18
CA ARG A 168 19.96 2.70 10.78
C ARG A 168 21.23 2.92 11.58
N GLU A 169 21.60 1.96 12.41
CA GLU A 169 22.84 1.98 13.17
C GLU A 169 24.06 2.08 12.24
N ALA A 170 24.10 1.26 11.19
CA ALA A 170 25.17 1.31 10.18
C ALA A 170 25.25 2.68 9.49
N ARG A 171 24.11 3.30 9.15
CA ARG A 171 24.08 4.65 8.56
C ARG A 171 24.50 5.72 9.55
N ALA A 172 24.13 5.61 10.82
CA ALA A 172 24.53 6.55 11.86
C ALA A 172 26.04 6.50 12.09
N LEU A 173 26.62 5.30 12.16
CA LEU A 173 28.06 5.10 12.29
C LEU A 173 28.82 5.65 11.08
N GLN A 174 28.33 5.39 9.87
CA GLN A 174 28.93 5.89 8.64
C GLN A 174 28.88 7.42 8.57
N ALA A 175 27.76 8.03 8.96
CA ALA A 175 27.62 9.48 9.01
C ALA A 175 28.58 10.12 10.02
N GLN A 176 28.79 9.48 11.19
CA GLN A 176 29.74 9.94 12.19
C GLN A 176 31.19 9.90 11.67
N GLN A 177 31.60 8.79 11.06
CA GLN A 177 32.93 8.67 10.45
C GLN A 177 33.14 9.69 9.33
N GLN A 178 32.11 9.96 8.52
CA GLN A 178 32.20 10.92 7.43
C GLN A 178 32.34 12.37 7.96
N LEU A 179 31.68 12.71 9.07
CA LEU A 179 31.85 13.98 9.77
C LEU A 179 33.27 14.13 10.33
N GLU A 180 33.83 13.10 10.95
CA GLU A 180 35.20 13.12 11.49
C GLU A 180 36.24 13.30 10.39
N LEU A 181 36.08 12.60 9.26
CA LEU A 181 36.96 12.76 8.10
C LEU A 181 36.87 14.15 7.47
N GLN A 182 35.66 14.73 7.37
CA GLN A 182 35.50 16.10 6.89
C GLN A 182 36.12 17.13 7.85
N ALA A 183 35.98 16.92 9.17
CA ALA A 183 36.60 17.77 10.19
C ALA A 183 38.14 17.68 10.13
N ALA A 184 38.71 16.48 9.94
CA ALA A 184 40.15 16.29 9.78
C ALA A 184 40.68 16.95 8.49
N GLN A 185 39.95 16.86 7.38
CA GLN A 185 40.33 17.52 6.12
C GLN A 185 40.28 19.05 6.20
N THR A 186 39.26 19.61 6.85
CA THR A 186 39.16 21.07 7.04
C THR A 186 40.23 21.58 8.01
N ALA A 187 40.54 20.84 9.08
CA ALA A 187 41.66 21.16 9.97
C ALA A 187 43.03 21.08 9.25
N GLY A 188 43.27 20.05 8.43
CA GLY A 188 44.50 19.90 7.66
C GLY A 188 44.71 21.03 6.63
N GLN A 189 43.66 21.49 5.96
CA GLN A 189 43.74 22.63 5.03
C GLN A 189 43.99 23.97 5.74
N ALA A 190 43.44 24.16 6.94
CA ALA A 190 43.69 25.36 7.76
C ALA A 190 45.14 25.41 8.25
N TYR A 191 45.72 24.26 8.66
CA TYR A 191 47.11 24.19 9.11
C TYR A 191 48.13 24.30 7.97
N GLY A 192 47.83 23.76 6.78
CA GLY A 192 48.69 23.92 5.59
C GLY A 192 48.88 25.36 5.11
N GLN A 193 48.05 26.31 5.57
CA GLN A 193 48.20 27.74 5.30
C GLN A 193 48.93 28.52 6.41
N THR A 194 49.34 27.85 7.49
CA THR A 194 50.08 28.46 8.61
C THR A 194 51.52 27.93 8.66
N THR A 195 52.51 28.81 8.82
CA THR A 195 53.95 28.48 8.84
C THR A 195 54.49 28.03 10.21
N GLY A 196 53.61 27.73 11.18
CA GLY A 196 53.99 27.33 12.54
C GLY A 196 53.91 25.81 12.76
N ALA A 197 54.87 25.25 13.49
CA ALA A 197 54.87 23.83 13.87
C ALA A 197 53.62 23.48 14.73
N PRO A 198 52.97 22.33 14.50
CA PRO A 198 51.77 21.95 15.23
C PRO A 198 52.08 21.68 16.72
N GLU A 199 51.21 22.17 17.61
CA GLU A 199 51.26 21.82 19.04
C GLU A 199 50.92 20.34 19.25
N GLU A 200 51.64 19.70 20.18
CA GLU A 200 51.58 18.27 20.47
C GLU A 200 50.17 17.88 20.95
N GLY A 201 49.47 17.03 20.17
CA GLY A 201 48.10 16.58 20.47
C GLY A 201 46.98 17.28 19.69
N SER A 202 47.27 18.22 18.79
CA SER A 202 46.25 18.82 17.93
C SER A 202 45.85 17.88 16.77
N PRO A 203 44.61 17.99 16.23
CA PRO A 203 44.18 17.24 15.05
C PRO A 203 45.10 17.38 13.84
N ALA A 204 45.93 18.43 13.78
CA ALA A 204 46.89 18.65 12.70
C ALA A 204 48.20 17.87 12.86
N ALA A 205 48.59 17.50 14.08
CA ALA A 205 49.74 16.62 14.30
C ALA A 205 49.45 15.20 13.76
N ALA A 206 48.23 14.70 13.98
CA ALA A 206 47.80 13.39 13.50
C ALA A 206 47.75 13.27 11.96
N VAL A 207 47.55 14.38 11.25
CA VAL A 207 47.53 14.41 9.77
C VAL A 207 48.95 14.45 9.18
N MET A 208 49.93 15.04 9.87
CA MET A 208 51.35 15.02 9.44
C MET A 208 52.06 13.71 9.74
N GLU A 209 51.64 12.96 10.76
CA GLU A 209 52.22 11.64 11.10
C GLU A 209 51.74 10.51 10.16
N ALA A 210 50.65 10.76 9.41
CA ALA A 210 50.07 9.83 8.45
C ALA A 210 50.59 10.01 6.99
N VAL A 211 51.50 10.98 6.75
CA VAL A 211 52.19 11.21 5.45
C VAL A 211 53.60 10.66 5.52
#